data_AF-A0A7J4PP29-F1
#
_entry.id   AF-A0A7J4PP29-F1
#
_cell.length_a   1.000
_cell.length_b   1.000
_cell.length_c   1.000
_cell.angle_alpha   90.00
_cell.angle_beta   90.00
_cell.angle_gamma   90.00
#
_symmetry.space_group_name_H-M   'P 1'
#
loop_
_entity.id
_entity.type
_entity.pdbx_description
1 polymer ?
#
loop_
_entity_poly.entity_id
_entity_poly.type
_entity_poly.pdbx_seq_one_letter_code
_entity_poly.pdbx_strand_id
1 'polypeptide(L)'
;MMSFERFGIGLILVLLCTLTISAQSCDWTGAWNTSFGRLELRQSGPDVIGSYDNDQGRLLGTISKSGLVGTWSEAPTYLPPDDAGDVELNFTDGCNGFEGRWRYGSSGPWWTDWTGEKISTPISSLPSINRSGIDGANITDVCELG
;
A
#
# COMPACT_ATOMS: atom_id res chain seq x y z
N MET A 1 2.06 -71.52 -19.83
CA MET A 1 1.87 -70.62 -18.68
C MET A 1 2.91 -69.52 -18.81
N MET A 2 2.57 -68.43 -19.49
CA MET A 2 3.43 -67.26 -19.65
C MET A 2 2.58 -66.05 -19.26
N SER A 3 2.93 -65.45 -18.13
CA SER A 3 2.21 -64.35 -17.50
C SER A 3 2.61 -63.04 -18.17
N PHE A 4 1.62 -62.25 -18.57
CA PHE A 4 1.79 -60.88 -19.05
C PHE A 4 2.10 -59.95 -17.87
N GLU A 5 3.27 -59.32 -17.88
CA GLU A 5 3.61 -58.28 -16.91
C GLU A 5 2.86 -56.98 -17.25
N ARG A 6 2.08 -56.47 -16.31
CA ARG A 6 1.32 -55.23 -16.46
C ARG A 6 2.21 -54.04 -16.12
N PHE A 7 2.51 -53.21 -17.12
CA PHE A 7 3.05 -51.86 -16.93
C PHE A 7 2.03 -50.99 -16.18
N GLY A 8 2.21 -50.83 -14.88
CA GLY A 8 1.50 -49.84 -14.08
C GLY A 8 2.07 -48.46 -14.38
N ILE A 9 1.41 -47.69 -15.24
CA ILE A 9 1.64 -46.26 -15.39
C ILE A 9 1.07 -45.61 -14.13
N GLY A 10 1.90 -45.56 -13.08
CA GLY A 10 1.60 -44.81 -11.87
C GLY A 10 1.45 -43.34 -12.25
N LEU A 11 0.20 -42.89 -12.30
CA LEU A 11 -0.18 -41.49 -12.39
C LEU A 11 0.33 -40.80 -11.11
N ILE A 12 1.60 -40.40 -11.10
CA ILE A 12 2.15 -39.49 -10.10
C ILE A 12 1.45 -38.15 -10.36
N LEU A 13 0.35 -37.95 -9.64
CA LEU A 13 -0.28 -36.65 -9.49
C LEU A 13 0.75 -35.76 -8.78
N VAL A 14 1.57 -35.05 -9.56
CA VAL A 14 2.43 -33.99 -9.04
C VAL A 14 1.47 -32.94 -8.51
N LEU A 15 1.17 -33.03 -7.21
CA LEU A 15 0.49 -32.00 -6.47
C LEU A 15 1.46 -30.81 -6.41
N LEU A 16 1.50 -30.06 -7.51
CA LEU A 16 2.08 -28.73 -7.56
C LEU A 16 1.31 -27.92 -6.50
N CYS A 17 1.91 -27.82 -5.32
CA CYS A 17 1.57 -26.80 -4.36
C CYS A 17 1.96 -25.47 -5.01
N THR A 18 1.05 -24.93 -5.82
CA THR A 18 1.21 -23.61 -6.42
C THR A 18 1.22 -22.63 -5.27
N LEU A 19 2.40 -22.12 -4.94
CA LEU A 19 2.53 -20.91 -4.11
C LEU A 19 1.91 -19.77 -4.91
N THR A 20 0.63 -19.49 -4.68
CA THR A 20 0.03 -18.23 -5.10
C THR A 20 0.67 -17.14 -4.27
N ILE A 21 1.72 -16.52 -4.81
CA ILE A 21 2.20 -15.23 -4.34
C ILE A 21 1.06 -14.26 -4.67
N SER A 22 0.25 -13.89 -3.68
CA SER A 22 -0.64 -12.76 -3.86
C SER A 22 0.26 -11.54 -4.03
N ALA A 23 0.25 -10.91 -5.20
CA ALA A 23 0.78 -9.57 -5.32
C ALA A 23 -0.05 -8.70 -4.36
N GLN A 24 0.52 -8.38 -3.19
CA GLN A 24 -0.08 -7.39 -2.31
C GLN A 24 -0.04 -6.08 -3.09
N SER A 25 -1.20 -5.65 -3.58
CA SER A 25 -1.32 -4.33 -4.19
C SER A 25 -1.08 -3.33 -3.07
N CYS A 26 0.06 -2.66 -3.10
CA CYS A 26 0.33 -1.59 -2.15
C CYS A 26 -0.73 -0.49 -2.30
N ASP A 27 -1.13 0.10 -1.18
CA ASP A 27 -2.04 1.24 -1.10
C ASP A 27 -1.27 2.43 -0.55
N TRP A 28 -1.34 3.56 -1.25
CA TRP A 28 -0.72 4.81 -0.83
C TRP A 28 -1.53 5.53 0.25
N THR A 29 -2.82 5.19 0.42
CA THR A 29 -3.71 5.84 1.38
C THR A 29 -3.19 5.73 2.80
N GLY A 30 -3.23 6.84 3.53
CA GLY A 30 -2.88 6.91 4.94
C GLY A 30 -1.95 8.08 5.26
N ALA A 31 -1.55 8.12 6.53
CA ALA A 31 -0.60 9.09 7.02
C ALA A 31 0.81 8.52 6.96
N TRP A 32 1.77 9.37 6.61
CA TRP A 32 3.17 9.05 6.44
C TRP A 32 4.01 10.04 7.23
N ASN A 33 5.02 9.52 7.93
CA ASN A 33 6.06 10.34 8.53
C ASN A 33 7.18 10.49 7.50
N THR A 34 7.47 11.70 7.02
CA THR A 34 8.41 11.93 5.92
C THR A 34 9.51 12.92 6.30
N SER A 35 10.56 12.99 5.49
CA SER A 35 11.60 14.02 5.62
C SER A 35 11.09 15.46 5.45
N PHE A 36 9.90 15.66 4.86
CA PHE A 36 9.23 16.96 4.68
C PHE A 36 8.01 17.15 5.61
N GLY A 37 7.96 16.40 6.72
CA GLY A 37 6.87 16.46 7.70
C GLY A 37 5.81 15.38 7.47
N ARG A 38 4.66 15.52 8.16
CA ARG A 38 3.56 14.56 8.01
C ARG A 38 2.95 14.72 6.62
N LEU A 39 2.81 13.63 5.89
CA LEU A 39 2.13 13.56 4.59
C LEU A 39 0.87 12.72 4.72
N GLU A 40 -0.28 13.28 4.36
CA GLU A 40 -1.55 12.57 4.26
C GLU A 40 -1.84 12.28 2.79
N LEU A 41 -1.99 11.00 2.43
CA LEU A 41 -2.30 10.56 1.07
C LEU A 41 -3.70 9.93 0.99
N ARG A 42 -4.38 10.19 -0.13
CA ARG A 42 -5.65 9.57 -0.49
C ARG A 42 -5.56 9.04 -1.92
N GLN A 43 -5.74 7.73 -2.07
CA GLN A 43 -5.77 7.07 -3.37
C GLN A 43 -7.22 6.86 -3.84
N SER A 44 -7.48 7.11 -5.12
CA SER A 44 -8.73 6.80 -5.82
C SER A 44 -8.42 6.16 -7.16
N GLY A 45 -8.39 4.83 -7.20
CA GLY A 45 -7.94 4.10 -8.38
C GLY A 45 -6.43 4.35 -8.62
N PRO A 46 -6.02 4.83 -9.81
CA PRO A 46 -4.62 5.15 -10.07
C PRO A 46 -4.22 6.53 -9.53
N ASP A 47 -5.17 7.41 -9.21
CA ASP A 47 -4.86 8.77 -8.80
C ASP A 47 -4.60 8.85 -7.30
N VAL A 48 -3.60 9.64 -6.90
CA VAL A 48 -3.24 9.89 -5.51
C VAL A 48 -3.11 11.39 -5.31
N ILE A 49 -3.79 11.89 -4.28
CA ILE A 49 -3.65 13.28 -3.83
C ILE A 49 -3.10 13.30 -2.40
N GLY A 50 -2.39 14.36 -2.05
CA GLY A 50 -1.87 14.52 -0.72
C GLY A 50 -1.57 15.94 -0.30
N SER A 51 -1.38 16.10 1.00
CA SER A 51 -0.93 17.33 1.64
C SER A 51 0.11 17.02 2.70
N TYR A 52 1.14 17.87 2.80
CA TYR A 52 2.15 17.75 3.84
C TYR A 52 2.41 19.06 4.57
N ASP A 53 2.92 18.96 5.80
CA ASP A 53 2.99 20.09 6.73
C ASP A 53 3.95 21.20 6.28
N ASN A 54 5.09 20.84 5.67
CA ASN A 54 6.07 21.81 5.21
C ASN A 54 5.47 22.72 4.12
N ASP A 55 5.55 24.03 4.35
CA ASP A 55 5.13 25.07 3.39
C ASP A 55 3.75 24.88 2.75
N GLN A 56 2.81 24.29 3.48
CA GLN A 56 1.45 23.98 3.00
C GLN A 56 1.45 23.10 1.74
N GLY A 57 2.41 22.20 1.68
CA GLY A 57 2.72 21.38 0.52
C GLY A 57 1.58 20.48 0.06
N ARG A 58 1.56 20.24 -1.25
CA ARG A 58 0.57 19.42 -1.94
C ARG A 58 1.26 18.44 -2.86
N LEU A 59 0.67 17.27 -2.99
CA LEU A 59 1.12 16.23 -3.91
C LEU A 59 -0.05 15.78 -4.79
N LEU A 60 0.19 15.71 -6.09
CA LEU A 60 -0.72 15.10 -7.06
C LEU A 60 0.06 14.08 -7.86
N GLY A 61 -0.41 12.85 -7.96
CA GLY A 61 0.29 11.84 -8.73
C GLY A 61 -0.62 10.72 -9.23
N THR A 62 -0.03 9.88 -10.07
CA THR A 62 -0.65 8.70 -10.66
C THR A 62 0.25 7.49 -10.44
N ILE A 63 -0.36 6.37 -10.03
CA ILE A 63 0.31 5.09 -9.85
C ILE A 63 0.70 4.55 -11.23
N SER A 64 1.98 4.27 -11.35
CA SER A 64 2.63 3.66 -12.49
C SER A 64 3.16 2.27 -12.12
N LYS A 65 3.85 1.60 -13.05
CA LYS A 65 4.45 0.30 -12.77
C LYS A 65 5.58 0.36 -11.74
N SER A 66 6.28 1.48 -11.64
CA SER A 66 7.41 1.65 -10.73
C SER A 66 7.00 2.18 -9.36
N GLY A 67 5.91 2.95 -9.29
CA GLY A 67 5.48 3.60 -8.05
C GLY A 67 4.55 4.77 -8.34
N LEU A 68 4.58 5.81 -7.53
CA LEU A 68 3.81 7.04 -7.72
C LEU A 68 4.64 8.07 -8.49
N VAL A 69 4.11 8.61 -9.58
CA VAL A 69 4.75 9.69 -10.35
C VAL A 69 3.81 10.88 -10.39
N GLY A 70 4.32 12.09 -10.20
CA GLY A 70 3.46 13.26 -10.08
C GLY A 70 4.19 14.57 -9.93
N THR A 71 3.51 15.53 -9.31
CA THR A 71 4.05 16.84 -8.96
C THR A 71 3.84 17.17 -7.49
N TRP A 72 4.80 17.91 -6.94
CA TRP A 72 4.67 18.59 -5.65
C TRP A 72 4.53 20.10 -5.88
N SER A 73 3.91 20.81 -4.94
CA SER A 73 3.80 22.27 -4.96
C SER A 73 3.60 22.84 -3.57
N GLU A 74 4.16 24.01 -3.30
CA GLU A 74 4.20 24.66 -1.99
C GLU A 74 3.75 26.13 -2.06
N ALA A 75 3.40 26.68 -0.91
CA ALA A 75 3.19 28.11 -0.79
C ALA A 75 4.51 28.88 -1.02
N PRO A 76 4.46 30.16 -1.45
CA PRO A 76 3.25 30.95 -1.66
C PRO A 76 2.63 30.79 -3.06
N THR A 77 3.40 30.45 -4.10
CA THR A 77 2.87 30.52 -5.47
C THR A 77 2.28 29.21 -5.97
N TYR A 78 2.74 28.07 -5.46
CA TYR A 78 2.42 26.72 -5.97
C TYR A 78 2.76 26.56 -7.45
N LEU A 79 3.74 27.33 -7.95
CA LEU A 79 4.12 27.37 -9.35
C LEU A 79 5.62 27.10 -9.52
N PRO A 80 6.01 26.44 -10.63
CA PRO A 80 7.41 26.26 -10.94
C PRO A 80 8.06 27.60 -11.32
N PRO A 81 9.40 27.69 -11.25
CA PRO A 81 10.30 26.59 -10.92
C PRO A 81 10.46 26.37 -9.41
N ASP A 82 10.22 27.39 -8.60
CA ASP A 82 10.72 27.42 -7.22
C ASP A 82 9.73 26.87 -6.20
N ASP A 83 8.42 26.94 -6.46
CA ASP A 83 7.39 26.46 -5.52
C ASP A 83 6.61 25.24 -6.05
N ALA A 84 7.15 24.56 -7.07
CA ALA A 84 6.59 23.31 -7.59
C ALA A 84 7.58 22.55 -8.49
N GLY A 85 7.35 21.25 -8.63
CA GLY A 85 7.99 20.46 -9.68
C GLY A 85 7.66 18.98 -9.63
N ASP A 86 8.46 18.18 -10.30
CA ASP A 86 8.19 16.74 -10.45
C ASP A 86 8.59 15.93 -9.21
N VAL A 87 7.87 14.84 -8.97
CA VAL A 87 8.16 13.85 -7.91
C VAL A 87 7.95 12.42 -8.40
N GLU A 88 8.82 11.51 -7.95
CA GLU A 88 8.69 10.06 -8.15
C GLU A 88 8.95 9.35 -6.83
N LEU A 89 7.98 8.56 -6.35
CA LEU A 89 8.07 7.78 -5.12
C LEU A 89 7.92 6.29 -5.41
N ASN A 90 8.71 5.44 -4.76
CA ASN A 90 8.65 3.99 -4.89
C ASN A 90 8.52 3.35 -3.51
N PHE A 91 7.63 2.37 -3.37
CA PHE A 91 7.47 1.66 -2.11
C PHE A 91 8.75 0.91 -1.72
N THR A 92 9.02 0.90 -0.42
CA THR A 92 9.98 0.04 0.27
C THR A 92 9.25 -0.73 1.37
N ASP A 93 9.97 -1.63 2.05
CA ASP A 93 9.52 -2.26 3.31
C ASP A 93 8.13 -2.92 3.25
N GLY A 94 7.83 -3.56 2.12
CA GLY A 94 6.54 -4.22 1.91
C GLY A 94 5.35 -3.27 1.99
N CYS A 95 5.44 -2.11 1.33
CA CYS A 95 4.41 -1.05 1.30
C CYS A 95 4.29 -0.21 2.59
N ASN A 96 5.24 -0.34 3.52
CA ASN A 96 5.27 0.43 4.77
C ASN A 96 6.30 1.57 4.75
N GLY A 97 7.14 1.64 3.72
CA GLY A 97 8.03 2.76 3.49
C GLY A 97 7.97 3.21 2.04
N PHE A 98 8.58 4.35 1.75
CA PHE A 98 8.95 4.74 0.40
C PHE A 98 10.26 5.51 0.38
N GLU A 99 10.94 5.42 -0.76
CA GLU A 99 12.01 6.32 -1.17
C GLU A 99 11.55 7.12 -2.38
N GLY A 100 11.99 8.37 -2.45
CA GLY A 100 11.48 9.33 -3.39
C GLY A 100 12.56 10.26 -3.90
N ARG A 101 12.33 10.76 -5.12
CA ARG A 101 13.11 11.82 -5.72
C ARG A 101 12.19 12.93 -6.20
N TRP A 102 12.68 14.15 -6.15
CA TRP A 102 11.94 15.34 -6.54
C TRP A 102 12.86 16.34 -7.25
N ARG A 103 12.27 17.30 -7.94
CA ARG A 103 12.99 18.44 -8.51
C ARG A 103 12.13 19.70 -8.59
N TYR A 104 12.79 20.85 -8.58
CA TYR A 104 12.21 22.14 -8.96
C TYR A 104 11.90 22.17 -10.47
N GLY A 105 10.68 22.57 -10.82
CA GLY A 105 10.14 22.50 -12.17
C GLY A 105 10.25 21.11 -12.79
N SER A 106 10.51 21.06 -14.10
CA SER A 106 10.59 19.82 -14.89
C SER A 106 11.93 19.61 -15.61
N SER A 107 12.93 20.44 -15.28
CA SER A 107 14.26 20.41 -15.92
C SER A 107 15.42 20.57 -14.92
N GLY A 108 15.12 20.81 -13.64
CA GLY A 108 16.12 20.87 -12.58
C GLY A 108 16.81 19.53 -12.31
N PRO A 109 17.93 19.55 -11.54
CA PRO A 109 18.55 18.34 -11.04
C PRO A 109 17.59 17.58 -10.12
N TRP A 110 17.79 16.27 -9.95
CA TRP A 110 17.00 15.48 -9.02
C TRP A 110 17.65 15.44 -7.64
N TRP A 111 16.84 15.65 -6.61
CA TRP A 111 17.15 15.36 -5.20
C TRP A 111 16.52 14.02 -4.83
N THR A 112 17.13 13.26 -3.92
CA THR A 112 16.72 11.87 -3.59
C THR A 112 16.53 11.66 -2.08
N ASP A 113 16.23 12.72 -1.36
CA ASP A 113 16.13 12.77 0.10
C ASP A 113 14.67 12.75 0.61
N TRP A 114 13.71 12.50 -0.28
CA TRP A 114 12.32 12.32 0.13
C TRP A 114 12.05 10.88 0.53
N THR A 115 12.10 10.60 1.83
CA THR A 115 11.75 9.29 2.37
C THR A 115 10.51 9.38 3.23
N GLY A 116 9.79 8.28 3.40
CA GLY A 116 8.67 8.23 4.32
C GLY A 116 8.31 6.85 4.82
N GLU A 117 7.81 6.79 6.04
CA GLU A 117 7.31 5.58 6.69
C GLU A 117 5.83 5.71 6.99
N LYS A 118 5.05 4.66 6.71
CA LYS A 118 3.62 4.65 6.97
C LYS A 118 3.38 4.68 8.49
N ILE A 119 2.60 5.64 8.92
CA ILE A 119 2.20 5.74 10.32
C ILE A 119 1.14 4.67 10.54
N SER A 120 1.53 3.59 11.21
CA SER A 120 0.57 2.61 11.69
C SER A 120 -0.34 3.32 12.70
N THR A 121 -1.62 3.44 12.36
CA THR A 121 -2.62 3.65 13.40
C THR A 121 -2.51 2.42 14.29
N PRO A 122 -2.21 2.54 15.60
CA PRO A 122 -2.40 1.39 16.49
C PRO A 122 -3.84 0.95 16.23
N ILE A 123 -4.01 -0.32 15.83
CA ILE A 123 -5.32 -0.95 15.74
C ILE A 123 -6.08 -0.47 16.96
N SER A 124 -7.14 0.31 16.73
CA SER A 124 -8.09 0.61 17.79
C SER A 124 -8.40 -0.74 18.39
N SER A 125 -7.93 -0.97 19.62
CA SER A 125 -8.23 -2.17 20.35
C SER A 125 -9.74 -2.11 20.56
N LEU A 126 -10.51 -2.63 19.59
CA LEU A 126 -11.79 -3.24 19.91
C LEU A 126 -11.49 -4.05 21.17
N PRO A 127 -12.19 -3.83 22.30
CA PRO A 127 -12.00 -4.67 23.44
C PRO A 127 -12.14 -6.09 22.92
N SER A 128 -11.08 -6.88 23.03
CA SER A 128 -11.16 -8.29 22.73
C SER A 128 -12.32 -8.80 23.56
N ILE A 129 -13.41 -9.20 22.90
CA ILE A 129 -14.43 -9.98 23.60
C ILE A 129 -13.69 -11.21 24.07
N ASN A 130 -13.34 -11.20 25.35
CA ASN A 130 -12.72 -12.32 26.02
C ASN A 130 -13.78 -13.42 26.04
N ARG A 131 -13.74 -14.34 25.05
CA ARG A 131 -14.61 -15.52 25.00
C ARG A 131 -14.18 -16.56 26.05
N SER A 132 -14.14 -16.13 27.31
CA SER A 132 -13.98 -16.99 28.48
C SER A 132 -15.29 -17.09 29.29
N GLY A 133 -16.44 -16.96 28.63
CA GLY A 133 -17.74 -16.99 29.33
C GLY A 133 -18.96 -17.12 28.41
N ILE A 134 -18.88 -17.90 27.32
CA ILE A 134 -20.10 -18.38 26.64
C ILE A 134 -20.48 -19.72 27.28
N ASP A 135 -20.93 -19.66 28.54
CA ASP A 135 -21.88 -20.65 29.04
C ASP A 135 -23.26 -20.03 28.86
N GLY A 136 -24.00 -20.48 27.84
CA GLY A 136 -25.46 -20.33 27.82
C GLY A 136 -26.12 -19.59 26.64
N ALA A 137 -25.41 -19.07 25.64
CA ALA A 137 -26.08 -18.50 24.46
C ALA A 137 -26.19 -19.54 23.33
N ASN A 138 -27.35 -20.20 23.29
CA ASN A 138 -27.77 -21.15 22.26
C ASN A 138 -27.86 -20.43 20.88
N ILE A 139 -27.21 -20.99 19.86
CA ILE A 139 -26.98 -20.32 18.56
C ILE A 139 -28.18 -20.39 17.59
N THR A 140 -29.41 -20.47 18.10
CA THR A 140 -30.60 -20.65 17.26
C THR A 140 -31.52 -19.43 17.16
N ASP A 141 -31.11 -18.24 17.60
CA ASP A 141 -32.01 -17.06 17.60
C ASP A 141 -31.47 -15.89 16.76
N VAL A 142 -31.13 -16.17 15.50
CA VAL A 142 -30.88 -15.13 14.50
C VAL A 142 -31.79 -15.35 13.28
N CYS A 143 -33.09 -15.16 13.52
CA CYS A 143 -34.07 -14.79 12.50
C CYS A 143 -35.05 -13.78 13.11
N GLU A 144 -35.36 -12.73 12.35
CA GLU A 144 -36.33 -11.65 12.60
C GLU A 144 -35.86 -10.48 13.47
N LEU A 145 -35.44 -9.39 12.82
CA LEU A 145 -36.05 -8.07 13.01
C LEU A 145 -35.90 -7.25 11.71
N GLY A 146 -37.03 -6.98 11.05
CA GLY A 146 -37.16 -5.99 9.97
C GLY A 146 -38.06 -6.41 8.83
#